data_AF-A0AAW1F4A2-F1
#
_entry.id   AF-A0AAW1F4A2-F1
#
_cell.length_a   1.000
_cell.length_b   1.000
_cell.length_c   1.000
_cell.angle_alpha   90.00
_cell.angle_beta   90.00
_cell.angle_gamma   90.00
#
_symmetry.space_group_name_H-M   'P 1'
#
loop_
_entity.id
_entity.type
_entity.pdbx_description
1 polymer ?
#
loop_
_entity_poly.entity_id
_entity_poly.type
_entity_poly.pdbx_seq_one_letter_code
_entity_poly.pdbx_strand_id
1 'polypeptide(L)'
;MSRHTALTGQEESFSSADGVAVIKDNNRASQLLNGRTDSTLNTMLPLLGAEHEPCDDAVTFWGSEEGQERISIDSRYEQEGKVQFVIDAVYAMAHALHNMQRDLCPENSGICPEMDLAGGKKLLKYIRSVSFNGSAGTSVTFNRNGDAPGRYDLFQYQWNNVTAPGYRVIGQWTEALQLNIEDMQWPRGEQDIPSSVCSLPCRTGERKKVVKGMPCCWHCESCDGYQYQFDEFTCKLCSYNMRPNANRTACQPIPIIKLEWHSPWAVIPVFLAMLGIIATIFVMATFIRYNDTPIVRASGRELSYVLLTGIFLCYIITFLMIAKPDVGVCSFRRIFLGLGMCISYAALLTKTNRIYRIFEQGKKSVTAPRLISPTSQLAITSSLISFQLLGVFIWFVVDPPNTVIDYDEQKTFNPYLARGVLKCDITDLQIICSLGYSILLMVTCTVYAIKTRGVPENFNEAKPIGFTMYTTCIVWLAFIPIFFGTAQSAEKVGTNG
;
A
#
# COMPACT_ATOMS: atom_id res chain seq x y z
N MET A 1 -38.84 37.31 -2.53
CA MET A 1 -37.94 38.22 -3.27
C MET A 1 -36.52 37.89 -2.83
N SER A 2 -35.69 37.49 -3.79
CA SER A 2 -34.24 37.22 -3.73
C SER A 2 -33.70 36.10 -2.82
N ARG A 3 -33.45 34.95 -3.47
CA ARG A 3 -32.44 33.95 -3.09
C ARG A 3 -31.05 34.49 -3.43
N HIS A 4 -30.10 34.39 -2.50
CA HIS A 4 -28.67 34.45 -2.79
C HIS A 4 -28.11 33.04 -2.72
N THR A 5 -27.61 32.54 -3.85
CA THR A 5 -26.76 31.36 -3.94
C THR A 5 -25.51 31.79 -4.68
N ALA A 6 -24.41 31.91 -3.95
CA ALA A 6 -23.09 32.17 -4.50
C ALA A 6 -22.55 30.86 -5.09
N LEU A 7 -22.45 30.80 -6.41
CA LEU A 7 -21.61 29.84 -7.13
C LEU A 7 -20.35 30.61 -7.51
N THR A 8 -19.26 30.31 -6.80
CA THR A 8 -17.90 30.70 -7.16
C THR A 8 -17.55 30.03 -8.47
N GLY A 9 -17.37 30.85 -9.52
CA GLY A 9 -16.84 30.44 -10.81
C GLY A 9 -15.40 29.95 -10.65
N GLN A 10 -15.21 28.68 -10.98
CA GLN A 10 -13.89 28.12 -11.20
C GLN A 10 -13.58 28.38 -12.67
N GLU A 11 -12.66 29.31 -12.93
CA GLU A 11 -12.05 29.48 -14.25
C GLU A 11 -11.32 28.19 -14.60
N GLU A 12 -11.98 27.30 -15.34
CA GLU A 12 -11.30 26.26 -16.09
C GLU A 12 -10.74 26.91 -17.36
N SER A 13 -9.44 27.19 -17.33
CA SER A 13 -8.66 27.57 -18.49
C SER A 13 -8.72 26.46 -19.53
N PHE A 14 -9.63 26.58 -20.49
CA PHE A 14 -9.60 25.81 -21.72
C PHE A 14 -8.39 26.28 -22.54
N SER A 15 -7.26 25.57 -22.46
CA SER A 15 -6.16 25.77 -23.39
C SER A 15 -6.61 25.22 -24.74
N SER A 16 -7.21 26.09 -25.56
CA SER A 16 -7.54 25.79 -26.95
C SER A 16 -6.25 25.54 -27.71
N ALA A 17 -5.88 24.26 -27.85
CA ALA A 17 -4.85 23.82 -28.79
C ALA A 17 -5.50 23.73 -30.17
N ASP A 18 -5.81 24.88 -30.78
CA ASP A 18 -6.43 24.95 -32.11
C ASP A 18 -5.38 24.72 -33.19
N GLY A 19 -4.98 23.46 -33.37
CA GLY A 19 -4.33 22.97 -34.58
C GLY A 19 -5.37 22.25 -35.44
N VAL A 20 -5.94 22.92 -36.44
CA VAL A 20 -6.88 22.26 -37.38
C VAL A 20 -6.06 21.49 -38.41
N ALA A 21 -6.02 20.16 -38.27
CA ALA A 21 -5.55 19.27 -39.30
C ALA A 21 -6.70 18.91 -40.25
N VAL A 22 -6.47 19.00 -41.55
CA VAL A 22 -7.46 18.64 -42.57
C VAL A 22 -6.92 17.45 -43.35
N ILE A 23 -7.70 16.37 -43.36
CA ILE A 23 -7.42 15.20 -44.19
C ILE A 23 -8.10 15.45 -45.54
N LYS A 24 -7.32 15.53 -46.61
CA LYS A 24 -7.89 15.63 -47.96
C LYS A 24 -7.99 14.24 -48.56
N ASP A 25 -9.22 13.86 -48.88
CA ASP A 25 -9.53 12.63 -49.61
C ASP A 25 -9.16 12.81 -51.09
N ASN A 26 -8.04 12.19 -51.48
CA ASN A 26 -7.64 12.08 -52.88
C ASN A 26 -8.33 10.90 -53.56
N ASN A 27 -9.50 10.43 -53.15
CA ASN A 27 -10.18 9.28 -53.79
C ASN A 27 -11.72 9.39 -53.84
N ARG A 28 -12.30 10.56 -53.54
CA ARG A 28 -13.76 10.73 -53.44
C ARG A 28 -14.48 10.84 -54.80
N ALA A 29 -14.21 9.92 -55.72
CA ALA A 29 -15.01 9.67 -56.93
C ALA A 29 -15.48 8.21 -57.06
N SER A 30 -15.14 7.33 -56.10
CA SER A 30 -15.36 5.89 -56.24
C SER A 30 -16.73 5.38 -55.75
N GLN A 31 -17.66 6.25 -55.34
CA GLN A 31 -19.06 5.86 -55.09
C GLN A 31 -19.88 5.94 -56.39
N LEU A 32 -19.55 5.11 -57.38
CA LEU A 32 -20.34 5.03 -58.62
C LEU A 32 -21.08 3.70 -58.81
N LEU A 33 -20.87 2.70 -57.95
CA LEU A 33 -21.46 1.37 -58.15
C LEU A 33 -22.25 0.81 -56.97
N ASN A 34 -22.51 1.59 -55.92
CA ASN A 34 -23.41 1.16 -54.85
C ASN A 34 -24.71 1.96 -54.88
N GLY A 35 -25.73 1.41 -55.53
CA GLY A 35 -27.10 1.93 -55.47
C GLY A 35 -27.85 2.09 -56.81
N ARG A 36 -27.24 1.84 -57.98
CA ARG A 36 -27.98 1.86 -59.27
C ARG A 36 -28.41 0.46 -59.67
N THR A 37 -29.72 0.29 -59.83
CA THR A 37 -30.40 -0.91 -60.29
C THR A 37 -29.98 -1.31 -61.72
N ASP A 38 -30.07 -2.61 -62.04
CA ASP A 38 -29.71 -3.28 -63.31
C ASP A 38 -30.17 -2.53 -64.59
N SER A 39 -31.14 -1.62 -64.50
CA SER A 39 -31.72 -0.87 -65.62
C SER A 39 -30.85 0.27 -66.16
N THR A 40 -29.90 0.84 -65.40
CA THR A 40 -29.08 1.99 -65.87
C THR A 40 -27.81 1.59 -66.64
N LEU A 41 -27.31 0.37 -66.45
CA LEU A 41 -26.12 -0.11 -67.18
C LEU A 41 -26.46 -0.58 -68.60
N ASN A 42 -27.68 -1.10 -68.81
CA ASN A 42 -28.17 -1.52 -70.12
C ASN A 42 -28.50 -0.34 -71.06
N THR A 43 -28.56 0.90 -70.55
CA THR A 43 -28.90 2.09 -71.34
C THR A 43 -27.69 2.76 -72.01
N MET A 44 -26.46 2.39 -71.67
CA MET A 44 -25.24 3.01 -72.24
C MET A 44 -24.69 2.30 -73.48
N LEU A 45 -25.11 1.06 -73.78
CA LEU A 45 -24.64 0.34 -74.98
C LEU A 45 -25.27 0.79 -76.33
N PRO A 46 -26.51 1.31 -76.42
CA PRO A 46 -27.07 1.70 -77.73
C PRO A 46 -26.67 3.10 -78.22
N LEU A 47 -25.97 3.93 -77.42
CA LEU A 47 -25.71 5.34 -77.76
C LEU A 47 -24.53 5.56 -78.73
N LEU A 48 -23.97 4.50 -79.31
CA LEU A 48 -22.92 4.58 -80.35
C LEU A 48 -23.42 4.28 -81.77
N GLY A 49 -24.74 4.18 -81.98
CA GLY A 49 -25.33 3.87 -83.28
C GLY A 49 -26.63 4.62 -83.59
N ALA A 50 -26.63 5.96 -83.49
CA ALA A 50 -27.74 6.80 -83.97
C ALA A 50 -27.34 7.57 -85.24
N GLU A 51 -28.22 7.49 -86.24
CA GLU A 51 -28.10 8.00 -87.60
C GLU A 51 -27.93 9.53 -87.70
N HIS A 52 -27.39 9.93 -88.86
CA HIS A 52 -27.09 11.28 -89.29
C HIS A 52 -28.37 12.10 -89.53
N GLU A 53 -28.60 13.15 -88.73
CA GLU A 53 -29.56 14.23 -89.04
C GLU A 53 -28.82 15.59 -88.98
N PRO A 54 -29.04 16.50 -89.96
CA PRO A 54 -28.29 17.74 -90.05
C PRO A 54 -28.87 18.81 -89.12
N CYS A 55 -28.02 19.45 -88.32
CA CYS A 55 -28.39 20.65 -87.56
C CYS A 55 -28.23 21.89 -88.44
N ASP A 56 -29.29 22.27 -89.15
CA ASP A 56 -29.49 23.65 -89.57
C ASP A 56 -30.11 24.41 -88.39
N ASP A 57 -29.28 25.07 -87.59
CA ASP A 57 -29.68 26.27 -86.85
C ASP A 57 -28.47 27.20 -86.73
N ALA A 58 -28.61 28.34 -87.40
CA ALA A 58 -27.56 29.32 -87.63
C ALA A 58 -27.09 29.98 -86.33
N VAL A 59 -25.84 29.69 -85.94
CA VAL A 59 -25.03 30.61 -85.13
C VAL A 59 -24.00 31.22 -86.06
N THR A 60 -24.12 32.52 -86.31
CA THR A 60 -23.24 33.31 -87.15
C THR A 60 -21.85 33.42 -86.49
N PHE A 61 -20.90 32.60 -86.95
CA PHE A 61 -19.49 32.74 -86.66
C PHE A 61 -18.84 33.71 -87.67
N TRP A 62 -18.36 34.85 -87.17
CA TRP A 62 -17.33 35.62 -87.85
C TRP A 62 -15.96 35.06 -87.43
N GLY A 63 -15.13 34.72 -88.41
CA GLY A 63 -13.68 34.61 -88.24
C GLY A 63 -13.14 33.19 -88.10
N SER A 64 -12.51 32.72 -89.17
CA SER A 64 -11.63 31.56 -89.21
C SER A 64 -10.32 31.85 -88.46
N GLU A 65 -10.01 31.12 -87.39
CA GLU A 65 -8.64 30.81 -86.97
C GLU A 65 -8.61 29.43 -86.29
N GLU A 66 -7.69 28.55 -86.71
CA GLU A 66 -7.35 27.31 -86.01
C GLU A 66 -6.75 27.66 -84.63
N GLY A 67 -7.61 27.73 -83.61
CA GLY A 67 -7.21 28.05 -82.24
C GLY A 67 -6.76 26.82 -81.44
N GLN A 68 -5.46 26.59 -81.35
CA GLN A 68 -4.88 25.87 -80.21
C GLN A 68 -4.98 26.76 -78.96
N GLU A 69 -6.14 26.80 -78.31
CA GLU A 69 -6.27 27.44 -77.00
C GLU A 69 -5.43 26.67 -75.98
N ARG A 70 -4.29 27.23 -75.62
CA ARG A 70 -3.45 26.76 -74.51
C ARG A 70 -3.75 27.62 -73.29
N ILE A 71 -4.04 26.98 -72.16
CA ILE A 71 -4.12 27.64 -70.86
C ILE A 71 -2.74 28.26 -70.58
N SER A 72 -2.67 29.59 -70.66
CA SER A 72 -1.44 30.35 -70.38
C SER A 72 -1.12 30.31 -68.89
N ILE A 73 0.18 30.36 -68.55
CA ILE A 73 0.71 30.40 -67.19
C ILE A 73 0.15 31.58 -66.37
N ASP A 74 -0.25 32.67 -67.05
CA ASP A 74 -0.84 33.85 -66.41
C ASP A 74 -2.39 33.81 -66.31
N SER A 75 -3.01 32.66 -66.58
CA SER A 75 -4.47 32.53 -66.48
C SER A 75 -4.95 32.35 -65.03
N ARG A 76 -6.12 32.91 -64.71
CA ARG A 76 -6.79 32.72 -63.40
C ARG A 76 -7.47 31.34 -63.27
N TYR A 77 -7.09 30.39 -64.09
CA TYR A 77 -7.72 29.07 -64.11
C TYR A 77 -7.13 28.19 -63.01
N GLU A 78 -7.96 27.83 -62.03
CA GLU A 78 -7.63 26.81 -61.03
C GLU A 78 -8.31 25.50 -61.43
N GLN A 79 -7.51 24.49 -61.77
CA GLN A 79 -8.04 23.17 -62.09
C GLN A 79 -8.64 22.51 -60.84
N GLU A 80 -9.87 21.99 -60.97
CA GLU A 80 -10.49 21.27 -59.87
C GLU A 80 -9.69 20.00 -59.55
N GLY A 81 -9.26 19.85 -58.29
CA GLY A 81 -8.37 18.77 -57.86
C GLY A 81 -8.95 17.35 -57.93
N LYS A 82 -10.18 17.18 -58.43
CA LYS A 82 -10.85 15.89 -58.62
C LYS A 82 -10.97 15.44 -60.08
N VAL A 83 -10.53 16.28 -61.02
CA VAL A 83 -10.62 15.97 -62.46
C VAL A 83 -9.88 14.68 -62.81
N GLN A 84 -8.75 14.40 -62.14
CA GLN A 84 -8.00 13.17 -62.32
C GLN A 84 -8.87 11.91 -62.13
N PHE A 85 -9.76 11.91 -61.13
CA PHE A 85 -10.59 10.73 -60.87
C PHE A 85 -11.65 10.51 -61.94
N VAL A 86 -12.15 11.58 -62.57
CA VAL A 86 -13.09 11.46 -63.69
C VAL A 86 -12.39 10.83 -64.89
N ILE A 87 -11.17 11.27 -65.17
CA ILE A 87 -10.32 10.71 -66.23
C ILE A 87 -10.05 9.23 -65.97
N ASP A 88 -9.59 8.91 -64.76
CA ASP A 88 -9.28 7.53 -64.37
C ASP A 88 -10.53 6.63 -64.39
N ALA A 89 -11.72 7.15 -64.04
CA ALA A 89 -12.98 6.41 -64.15
C ALA A 89 -13.37 6.09 -65.61
N VAL A 90 -13.18 7.04 -66.53
CA VAL A 90 -13.41 6.81 -67.96
C VAL A 90 -12.42 5.79 -68.52
N TYR A 91 -11.14 5.89 -68.15
CA TYR A 91 -10.13 4.91 -68.54
C TYR A 91 -10.40 3.52 -67.96
N ALA A 92 -10.89 3.43 -66.71
CA ALA A 92 -11.29 2.14 -66.14
C ALA A 92 -12.39 1.47 -66.97
N MET A 93 -13.37 2.23 -67.45
CA MET A 93 -14.41 1.71 -68.35
C MET A 93 -13.82 1.33 -69.72
N ALA A 94 -12.95 2.15 -70.29
CA ALA A 94 -12.30 1.88 -71.57
C ALA A 94 -11.45 0.60 -71.51
N HIS A 95 -10.64 0.43 -70.45
CA HIS A 95 -9.87 -0.78 -70.21
C HIS A 95 -10.76 -2.00 -70.00
N ALA A 96 -11.88 -1.86 -69.28
CA ALA A 96 -12.83 -2.95 -69.09
C ALA A 96 -13.46 -3.41 -70.42
N LEU A 97 -13.91 -2.46 -71.25
CA LEU A 97 -14.48 -2.74 -72.57
C LEU A 97 -13.43 -3.32 -73.52
N HIS A 98 -12.19 -2.83 -73.48
CA HIS A 98 -11.09 -3.36 -74.27
C HIS A 98 -10.74 -4.81 -73.87
N ASN A 99 -10.66 -5.10 -72.57
CA ASN A 99 -10.43 -6.45 -72.08
C ASN A 99 -11.58 -7.40 -72.46
N MET A 100 -12.82 -6.91 -72.40
CA MET A 100 -14.01 -7.65 -72.82
C MET A 100 -14.04 -7.90 -74.33
N GLN A 101 -13.68 -6.92 -75.15
CA GLN A 101 -13.58 -7.07 -76.61
C GLN A 101 -12.50 -8.09 -76.97
N ARG A 102 -11.32 -8.03 -76.34
CA ARG A 102 -10.23 -9.00 -76.59
C ARG A 102 -10.59 -10.43 -76.21
N ASP A 103 -11.43 -10.59 -75.20
CA ASP A 103 -11.85 -11.91 -74.70
C ASP A 103 -13.02 -12.50 -75.53
N LEU A 104 -13.98 -11.65 -75.96
CA LEU A 104 -15.20 -12.10 -76.67
C LEU A 104 -15.12 -11.97 -78.19
N CYS A 105 -14.30 -11.07 -78.71
CA CYS A 105 -14.22 -10.74 -80.14
C CYS A 105 -12.77 -10.77 -80.67
N PRO A 106 -12.02 -11.89 -80.54
CA PRO A 106 -10.60 -11.94 -80.88
C PRO A 106 -10.30 -11.71 -82.38
N GLU A 107 -11.23 -12.05 -83.27
CA GLU A 107 -11.04 -11.96 -84.72
C GLU A 107 -11.74 -10.76 -85.38
N ASN A 108 -12.54 -10.00 -84.61
CA ASN A 108 -13.29 -8.86 -85.13
C ASN A 108 -12.76 -7.54 -84.57
N SER A 109 -12.55 -6.56 -85.46
CA SER A 109 -12.34 -5.17 -85.07
C SER A 109 -13.70 -4.52 -84.80
N GLY A 110 -13.94 -4.04 -83.57
CA GLY A 110 -15.21 -3.46 -83.15
C GLY A 110 -16.07 -4.38 -82.28
N ILE A 111 -17.37 -4.11 -82.21
CA ILE A 111 -18.33 -4.84 -81.36
C ILE A 111 -18.81 -6.09 -82.12
N CYS A 112 -18.68 -7.27 -81.52
CA CYS A 112 -19.26 -8.51 -82.05
C CYS A 112 -20.58 -8.86 -81.35
N PRO A 113 -21.43 -9.74 -81.94
CA PRO A 113 -22.73 -10.10 -81.38
C PRO A 113 -22.65 -10.64 -79.94
N GLU A 114 -21.56 -11.33 -79.57
CA GLU A 114 -21.37 -11.84 -78.21
C GLU A 114 -21.12 -10.71 -77.19
N MET A 115 -20.44 -9.63 -77.60
CA MET A 115 -20.24 -8.44 -76.78
C MET A 115 -21.51 -7.57 -76.73
N ASP A 116 -22.27 -7.50 -77.83
CA ASP A 116 -23.54 -6.75 -77.89
C ASP A 116 -24.63 -7.39 -77.00
N LEU A 117 -24.66 -8.73 -76.93
CA LEU A 117 -25.53 -9.49 -76.03
C LEU A 117 -25.04 -9.52 -74.56
N ALA A 118 -23.82 -9.06 -74.29
CA ALA A 118 -23.24 -9.13 -72.97
C ALA A 118 -23.77 -8.01 -72.06
N GLY A 119 -24.80 -8.35 -71.29
CA GLY A 119 -25.41 -7.42 -70.33
C GLY A 119 -24.48 -7.00 -69.18
N GLY A 120 -24.96 -6.07 -68.35
CA GLY A 120 -24.14 -5.39 -67.34
C GLY A 120 -23.44 -6.27 -66.31
N LYS A 121 -23.95 -7.48 -66.02
CA LYS A 121 -23.31 -8.43 -65.09
C LYS A 121 -21.97 -8.97 -65.62
N LYS A 122 -21.85 -9.15 -66.94
CA LYS A 122 -20.60 -9.62 -67.58
C LYS A 122 -19.59 -8.46 -67.61
N LEU A 123 -20.04 -7.25 -68.00
CA LEU A 123 -19.24 -6.03 -67.96
C LEU A 123 -18.69 -5.70 -66.56
N LEU A 124 -19.50 -5.83 -65.51
CA LEU A 124 -19.07 -5.57 -64.13
C LEU A 124 -17.89 -6.45 -63.69
N LYS A 125 -17.79 -7.69 -64.20
CA LYS A 125 -16.64 -8.57 -63.91
C LYS A 125 -15.36 -8.01 -64.52
N TYR A 126 -15.41 -7.51 -65.75
CA TYR A 126 -14.26 -6.88 -66.40
C TYR A 126 -13.88 -5.55 -65.75
N ILE A 127 -14.87 -4.75 -65.31
CA ILE A 127 -14.61 -3.50 -64.57
C ILE A 127 -13.86 -3.80 -63.26
N ARG A 128 -14.26 -4.85 -62.52
CA ARG A 128 -13.60 -5.20 -61.25
C ARG A 128 -12.19 -5.78 -61.41
N SER A 129 -11.83 -6.28 -62.59
CA SER A 129 -10.53 -6.89 -62.86
C SER A 129 -9.53 -5.96 -63.57
N VAL A 130 -9.89 -4.70 -63.83
CA VAL A 130 -8.94 -3.76 -64.45
C VAL A 130 -7.81 -3.41 -63.49
N SER A 131 -6.61 -3.30 -64.06
CA SER A 131 -5.42 -2.78 -63.41
C SER A 131 -4.62 -2.00 -64.45
N PHE A 132 -4.47 -0.70 -64.22
CA PHE A 132 -3.74 0.19 -65.11
C PHE A 132 -3.15 1.36 -64.33
N ASN A 133 -2.15 2.05 -64.90
CA ASN A 133 -1.62 3.27 -64.33
C ASN A 133 -2.52 4.45 -64.72
N GLY A 134 -3.10 5.11 -63.72
CA GLY A 134 -3.91 6.31 -63.92
C GLY A 134 -3.09 7.51 -64.36
N SER A 135 -3.80 8.60 -64.64
CA SER A 135 -3.26 9.85 -65.18
C SER A 135 -2.22 10.53 -64.27
N ALA A 136 -2.23 10.28 -62.96
CA ALA A 136 -1.18 10.73 -62.03
C ALA A 136 -0.11 9.67 -61.70
N GLY A 137 0.01 8.62 -62.52
CA GLY A 137 1.01 7.56 -62.33
C GLY A 137 0.71 6.60 -61.17
N THR A 138 -0.48 6.68 -60.56
CA THR A 138 -0.94 5.76 -59.52
C THR A 138 -1.69 4.59 -60.11
N SER A 139 -1.39 3.36 -59.66
CA SER A 139 -2.12 2.16 -60.08
C SER A 139 -3.58 2.20 -59.63
N VAL A 140 -4.52 2.09 -60.57
CA VAL A 140 -5.96 2.03 -60.34
C VAL A 140 -6.37 0.55 -60.31
N THR A 141 -6.88 0.11 -59.16
CA THR A 141 -7.33 -1.28 -58.92
C THR A 141 -8.53 -1.27 -58.00
N PHE A 142 -9.39 -2.29 -58.09
CA PHE A 142 -10.58 -2.42 -57.23
C PHE A 142 -10.46 -3.60 -56.27
N ASN A 143 -10.95 -3.41 -55.04
CA ASN A 143 -11.08 -4.49 -54.06
C ASN A 143 -12.30 -5.37 -54.37
N ARG A 144 -12.57 -6.39 -53.54
CA ARG A 144 -13.71 -7.32 -53.73
C ARG A 144 -15.08 -6.61 -53.74
N ASN A 145 -15.18 -5.47 -53.07
CA ASN A 145 -16.41 -4.68 -53.01
C ASN A 145 -16.55 -3.70 -54.19
N GLY A 146 -15.47 -3.47 -54.96
CA GLY A 146 -15.42 -2.50 -56.05
C GLY A 146 -14.85 -1.15 -55.66
N ASP A 147 -14.22 -1.01 -54.48
CA ASP A 147 -13.60 0.23 -54.03
C ASP A 147 -12.11 0.27 -54.38
N ALA A 148 -11.62 1.44 -54.78
CA ALA A 148 -10.19 1.69 -54.93
C ALA A 148 -9.50 1.86 -53.57
N PRO A 149 -8.22 1.45 -53.41
CA PRO A 149 -7.49 1.63 -52.17
C PRO A 149 -7.35 3.12 -51.82
N GLY A 150 -7.73 3.48 -50.60
CA GLY A 150 -7.70 4.85 -50.07
C GLY A 150 -6.30 5.43 -50.04
N ARG A 151 -6.12 6.66 -50.54
CA ARG A 151 -4.89 7.44 -50.41
C ARG A 151 -5.26 8.85 -50.00
N TYR A 152 -4.65 9.34 -48.93
CA TYR A 152 -4.96 10.63 -48.33
C TYR A 152 -3.69 11.39 -48.07
N ASP A 153 -3.68 12.65 -48.45
CA ASP A 153 -2.64 13.58 -48.04
C ASP A 153 -3.12 14.28 -46.76
N LEU A 154 -2.24 14.32 -45.76
CA LEU A 154 -2.49 14.92 -44.46
C LEU A 154 -1.98 16.36 -44.50
N PHE A 155 -2.87 17.31 -44.26
CA PHE A 155 -2.52 18.72 -44.22
C PHE A 155 -2.64 19.29 -42.81
N GLN A 156 -1.70 20.18 -42.48
CA GLN A 156 -1.82 21.06 -41.34
C GLN A 156 -1.97 22.49 -41.83
N TYR A 157 -2.92 23.22 -41.26
CA TYR A 157 -2.98 24.66 -41.48
C TYR A 157 -1.90 25.34 -40.64
N GLN A 158 -0.94 25.99 -41.30
CA GLN A 158 0.19 26.62 -40.64
C GLN A 158 0.11 28.14 -40.85
N TRP A 159 0.22 28.87 -39.74
CA TRP A 159 0.28 30.33 -39.73
C TRP A 159 1.62 30.75 -39.13
N ASN A 160 2.52 31.28 -39.96
CA ASN A 160 3.80 31.84 -39.51
C ASN A 160 3.91 33.30 -39.90
N ASN A 161 4.73 34.06 -39.16
CA ASN A 161 5.01 35.46 -39.48
C ASN A 161 5.95 35.62 -40.69
N VAL A 162 6.56 34.52 -41.18
CA VAL A 162 7.58 34.51 -42.25
C VAL A 162 7.00 34.06 -43.60
N THR A 163 6.04 33.14 -43.59
CA THR A 163 5.40 32.58 -44.79
C THR A 163 3.92 32.90 -44.79
N ALA A 164 3.34 33.13 -45.97
CA ALA A 164 1.90 33.30 -46.10
C ALA A 164 1.16 32.11 -45.47
N PRO A 165 0.05 32.35 -44.77
CA PRO A 165 -0.71 31.30 -44.11
C PRO A 165 -1.29 30.33 -45.14
N GLY A 166 -1.23 29.04 -44.85
CA GLY A 166 -1.68 28.04 -45.81
C GLY A 166 -1.65 26.62 -45.28
N TYR A 167 -2.27 25.74 -46.07
CA TYR A 167 -2.21 24.29 -45.84
C TYR A 167 -0.89 23.75 -46.33
N ARG A 168 -0.18 23.04 -45.45
CA ARG A 168 1.06 22.34 -45.78
C ARG A 168 0.85 20.84 -45.62
N VAL A 169 1.32 20.06 -46.60
CA VAL A 169 1.34 18.59 -46.50
C VAL A 169 2.33 18.20 -45.40
N ILE A 170 1.87 17.45 -44.42
CA ILE A 170 2.66 16.96 -43.28
C ILE A 170 2.77 15.43 -43.28
N GLY A 171 2.13 14.75 -44.23
CA GLY A 171 2.20 13.30 -44.32
C GLY A 171 1.25 12.73 -45.36
N GLN A 172 1.30 11.41 -45.49
CA GLN A 172 0.42 10.64 -46.36
C GLN A 172 -0.09 9.39 -45.63
N TRP A 173 -1.32 9.01 -45.93
CA TRP A 173 -1.91 7.74 -45.53
C TRP A 173 -2.29 6.96 -46.78
N THR A 174 -1.85 5.70 -46.84
CA THR A 174 -2.23 4.77 -47.91
C THR A 174 -2.75 3.49 -47.28
N GLU A 175 -1.85 2.71 -46.70
CA GLU A 175 -2.17 1.55 -45.84
C GLU A 175 -1.57 1.72 -44.44
N ALA A 176 -0.47 2.47 -44.34
CA ALA A 176 0.15 2.90 -43.10
C ALA A 176 0.24 4.42 -43.05
N LEU A 177 0.23 4.96 -41.83
CA LEU A 177 0.41 6.39 -41.59
C LEU A 177 1.89 6.75 -41.73
N GLN A 178 2.19 7.67 -42.64
CA GLN A 178 3.52 8.27 -42.78
C GLN A 178 3.38 9.76 -42.46
N LEU A 179 3.99 10.19 -41.36
CA LEU A 179 3.90 11.55 -40.87
C LEU A 179 5.29 12.15 -40.76
N ASN A 180 5.49 13.34 -41.31
CA ASN A 180 6.73 14.08 -41.13
C ASN A 180 6.61 15.00 -39.92
N ILE A 181 7.17 14.58 -38.79
CA ILE A 181 7.06 15.31 -37.52
C ILE A 181 7.79 16.64 -37.57
N GLU A 182 8.90 16.71 -38.31
CA GLU A 182 9.71 17.93 -38.46
C GLU A 182 8.98 19.04 -39.22
N ASP A 183 8.02 18.66 -40.08
CA ASP A 183 7.21 19.62 -40.85
C ASP A 183 6.01 20.14 -40.07
N MET A 184 5.66 19.52 -38.94
CA MET A 184 4.53 19.95 -38.12
C MET A 184 4.89 21.15 -37.25
N GLN A 185 3.93 22.06 -37.07
CA GLN A 185 4.10 23.25 -36.26
C GLN A 185 3.00 23.35 -35.22
N TRP A 186 3.39 23.59 -33.98
CA TRP A 186 2.47 23.84 -32.87
C TRP A 186 2.51 25.31 -32.46
N PRO A 187 1.41 25.84 -31.89
CA PRO A 187 1.40 27.19 -31.33
C PRO A 187 2.60 27.41 -30.39
N ARG A 188 3.19 28.62 -30.44
CA ARG A 188 4.36 29.03 -29.62
C ARG A 188 5.69 28.30 -29.91
N GLY A 189 5.77 27.52 -31.00
CA GLY A 189 7.02 26.88 -31.43
C GLY A 189 7.40 25.65 -30.59
N GLU A 190 6.44 25.07 -29.86
CA GLU A 190 6.60 23.77 -29.23
C GLU A 190 6.81 22.70 -30.31
N GLN A 191 7.76 21.78 -30.10
CA GLN A 191 7.98 20.63 -31.00
C GLN A 191 7.23 19.37 -30.54
N ASP A 192 6.87 19.32 -29.26
CA ASP A 192 6.21 18.17 -28.66
C ASP A 192 4.72 18.14 -29.03
N ILE A 193 4.22 16.94 -29.33
CA ILE A 193 2.81 16.73 -29.65
C ILE A 193 1.99 16.92 -28.36
N PRO A 194 0.99 17.82 -28.34
CA PRO A 194 0.20 18.07 -27.15
C PRO A 194 -0.63 16.83 -26.77
N SER A 195 -0.61 16.48 -25.49
CA SER A 195 -1.37 15.35 -24.96
C SER A 195 -2.81 15.74 -24.63
N SER A 196 -3.80 15.12 -25.28
CA SER A 196 -5.21 15.29 -24.96
C SER A 196 -5.67 14.29 -23.89
N VAL A 197 -5.25 14.51 -22.63
CA VAL A 197 -5.63 13.67 -21.48
C VAL A 197 -6.44 14.46 -20.44
N CYS A 198 -7.50 13.84 -19.91
CA CYS A 198 -8.33 14.47 -18.87
C CYS A 198 -7.65 14.48 -17.50
N SER A 199 -6.85 13.46 -17.20
CA SER A 199 -6.21 13.31 -15.90
C SER A 199 -4.81 12.73 -16.07
N LEU A 200 -3.86 13.29 -15.34
CA LEU A 200 -2.48 12.79 -15.34
C LEU A 200 -2.39 11.45 -14.59
N PRO A 201 -1.36 10.63 -14.87
CA PRO A 201 -1.08 9.43 -14.08
C PRO A 201 -0.88 9.76 -12.59
N CYS A 202 -1.46 8.94 -11.71
CA CYS A 202 -1.33 9.11 -10.26
C CYS A 202 0.08 8.74 -9.78
N ARG A 203 0.47 9.30 -8.63
CA ARG A 203 1.77 9.01 -8.03
C ARG A 203 1.76 7.63 -7.36
N THR A 204 2.94 7.11 -7.07
CA THR A 204 3.09 5.86 -6.29
C THR A 204 2.47 6.02 -4.91
N GLY A 205 1.65 5.07 -4.49
CA GLY A 205 0.91 5.12 -3.23
C GLY A 205 -0.45 5.82 -3.32
N GLU A 206 -0.88 6.19 -4.53
CA GLU A 206 -2.20 6.73 -4.83
C GLU A 206 -2.99 5.77 -5.73
N ARG A 207 -4.31 5.77 -5.57
CA ARG A 207 -5.24 5.05 -6.44
C ARG A 207 -6.04 6.02 -7.31
N LYS A 208 -6.42 5.55 -8.49
CA LYS A 208 -7.34 6.21 -9.42
C LYS A 208 -8.78 6.03 -8.93
N LYS A 209 -9.46 7.15 -8.75
CA LYS A 209 -10.89 7.22 -8.44
C LYS A 209 -11.59 7.85 -9.63
N VAL A 210 -12.20 7.00 -10.46
CA VAL A 210 -12.87 7.42 -11.69
C VAL A 210 -14.02 8.38 -11.37
N VAL A 211 -14.12 9.47 -12.14
CA VAL A 211 -15.19 10.46 -12.00
C VAL A 211 -16.49 9.86 -12.55
N LYS A 212 -17.55 9.92 -11.75
CA LYS A 212 -18.85 9.36 -12.15
C LYS A 212 -19.36 10.07 -13.41
N GLY A 213 -19.61 9.30 -14.47
CA GLY A 213 -20.09 9.81 -15.75
C GLY A 213 -19.00 10.21 -16.75
N MET A 214 -17.71 10.18 -16.37
CA MET A 214 -16.59 10.49 -17.28
C MET A 214 -15.51 9.38 -17.23
N PRO A 215 -15.53 8.40 -18.15
CA PRO A 215 -14.69 7.21 -18.07
C PRO A 215 -13.18 7.46 -18.21
N CYS A 216 -12.78 8.54 -18.88
CA CYS A 216 -11.36 8.90 -19.09
C CYS A 216 -10.79 9.83 -18.01
N CYS A 217 -11.59 10.24 -17.03
CA CYS A 217 -11.23 11.21 -16.01
C CYS A 217 -11.18 10.55 -14.63
N TRP A 218 -10.13 10.79 -13.86
CA TRP A 218 -9.97 10.25 -12.51
C TRP A 218 -9.32 11.26 -11.57
N HIS A 219 -9.62 11.12 -10.29
CA HIS A 219 -8.87 11.78 -9.21
C HIS A 219 -7.89 10.80 -8.58
N CYS A 220 -6.71 11.29 -8.21
CA CYS A 220 -5.74 10.52 -7.46
C CYS A 220 -6.01 10.67 -5.97
N GLU A 221 -6.22 9.54 -5.29
CA GLU A 221 -6.50 9.48 -3.86
C GLU A 221 -5.40 8.66 -3.18
N SER A 222 -4.73 9.23 -2.17
CA SER A 222 -3.66 8.53 -1.47
C SER A 222 -4.21 7.37 -0.64
N CYS A 223 -3.53 6.21 -0.67
CA CYS A 223 -3.81 5.12 0.26
C CYS A 223 -3.38 5.54 1.66
N ASP A 224 -4.31 5.73 2.59
CA ASP A 224 -4.00 6.28 3.92
C ASP A 224 -3.89 5.20 5.02
N GLY A 225 -3.29 5.58 6.17
CA GLY A 225 -3.10 4.70 7.32
C GLY A 225 -2.28 3.46 6.98
N TYR A 226 -2.79 2.29 7.33
CA TYR A 226 -2.16 0.97 7.08
C TYR A 226 -2.51 0.39 5.70
N GLN A 227 -3.00 1.22 4.78
CA GLN A 227 -3.28 0.80 3.41
C GLN A 227 -2.07 0.95 2.50
N TYR A 228 -2.01 0.08 1.50
CA TYR A 228 -1.07 0.14 0.39
C TYR A 228 -1.82 0.01 -0.94
N GLN A 229 -1.22 0.53 -1.99
CA GLN A 229 -1.68 0.44 -3.37
C GLN A 229 -1.47 -1.00 -3.86
N PHE A 230 -2.57 -1.75 -3.97
CA PHE A 230 -2.54 -3.12 -4.50
C PHE A 230 -2.61 -3.12 -6.03
N ASP A 231 -3.47 -2.27 -6.58
CA ASP A 231 -3.61 -2.02 -8.01
C ASP A 231 -3.83 -0.52 -8.26
N GLU A 232 -4.00 -0.12 -9.51
CA GLU A 232 -4.20 1.29 -9.87
C GLU A 232 -5.50 1.89 -9.34
N PHE A 233 -6.49 1.11 -8.93
CA PHE A 233 -7.84 1.55 -8.53
C PHE A 233 -8.19 1.26 -7.07
N THR A 234 -7.38 0.45 -6.39
CA THR A 234 -7.71 -0.19 -5.12
C THR A 234 -6.55 -0.11 -4.14
N CYS A 235 -6.85 0.44 -2.95
CA CYS A 235 -5.99 0.32 -1.78
C CYS A 235 -6.46 -0.87 -0.92
N LYS A 236 -5.51 -1.66 -0.40
CA LYS A 236 -5.79 -2.76 0.54
C LYS A 236 -5.10 -2.50 1.87
N LEU A 237 -5.70 -3.01 2.94
CA LEU A 237 -5.09 -2.95 4.27
C LEU A 237 -3.97 -3.98 4.40
N CYS A 238 -2.85 -3.60 5.03
CA CYS A 238 -1.82 -4.55 5.42
C CYS A 238 -2.32 -5.49 6.53
N SER A 239 -1.73 -6.70 6.59
CA SER A 239 -1.95 -7.65 7.69
C SER A 239 -1.58 -7.04 9.05
N TYR A 240 -2.11 -7.60 10.13
CA TYR A 240 -1.99 -7.06 11.49
C TYR A 240 -0.54 -6.79 11.94
N ASN A 241 0.41 -7.65 11.57
CA ASN A 241 1.84 -7.57 11.89
C ASN A 241 2.67 -6.77 10.86
N MET A 242 2.02 -6.11 9.91
CA MET A 242 2.66 -5.45 8.78
C MET A 242 2.21 -3.99 8.67
N ARG A 243 3.07 -3.15 8.08
CA ARG A 243 2.83 -1.75 7.77
C ARG A 243 3.21 -1.44 6.33
N PRO A 244 2.66 -0.40 5.68
CA PRO A 244 3.09 -0.02 4.34
C PRO A 244 4.58 0.39 4.30
N ASN A 245 5.22 0.19 3.14
CA ASN A 245 6.52 0.76 2.83
C ASN A 245 6.42 2.27 2.56
N ALA A 246 7.56 2.96 2.44
CA ALA A 246 7.59 4.42 2.22
C ALA A 246 6.81 4.87 0.96
N ASN A 247 6.82 4.03 -0.08
CA ASN A 247 6.11 4.29 -1.34
C ASN A 247 4.65 3.79 -1.32
N ARG A 248 4.20 3.18 -0.22
CA ARG A 248 2.88 2.55 -0.04
C ARG A 248 2.49 1.60 -1.18
N THR A 249 3.44 0.89 -1.78
CA THR A 249 3.21 -0.11 -2.84
C THR A 249 3.21 -1.54 -2.31
N ALA A 250 3.76 -1.77 -1.12
CA ALA A 250 3.84 -3.09 -0.51
C ALA A 250 3.80 -2.98 1.02
N CYS A 251 3.48 -4.10 1.66
CA CYS A 251 3.56 -4.22 3.12
C CYS A 251 4.93 -4.77 3.55
N GLN A 252 5.45 -4.26 4.65
CA GLN A 252 6.69 -4.68 5.30
C GLN A 252 6.40 -4.96 6.79
N PRO A 253 7.18 -5.82 7.46
CA PRO A 253 6.97 -6.13 8.87
C PRO A 253 7.13 -4.89 9.76
N ILE A 254 6.29 -4.79 10.79
CA ILE A 254 6.43 -3.77 11.81
C ILE A 254 7.72 -4.05 12.60
N PRO A 255 8.59 -3.05 12.81
CA PRO A 255 9.82 -3.24 13.55
C PRO A 255 9.53 -3.60 15.00
N ILE A 256 10.19 -4.64 15.50
CA ILE A 256 10.04 -5.10 16.87
C ILE A 256 11.07 -4.39 17.74
N ILE A 257 10.59 -3.70 18.77
CA ILE A 257 11.45 -3.12 19.81
C ILE A 257 11.56 -4.04 21.01
N LYS A 258 12.69 -3.91 21.70
CA LYS A 258 13.02 -4.59 22.95
C LYS A 258 13.67 -3.58 23.87
N LEU A 259 13.64 -3.84 25.17
CA LEU A 259 14.39 -3.03 26.11
C LEU A 259 15.89 -3.25 25.88
N GLU A 260 16.60 -2.17 25.58
CA GLU A 260 18.04 -2.20 25.37
C GLU A 260 18.78 -1.86 26.65
N TRP A 261 19.88 -2.56 26.91
CA TRP A 261 20.72 -2.36 28.10
C TRP A 261 21.29 -0.95 28.25
N HIS A 262 21.45 -0.23 27.14
CA HIS A 262 21.99 1.13 27.11
C HIS A 262 20.92 2.21 27.37
N SER A 263 19.63 1.82 27.42
CA SER A 263 18.55 2.76 27.71
C SER A 263 18.69 3.30 29.14
N PRO A 264 18.56 4.62 29.39
CA PRO A 264 18.63 5.19 30.74
C PRO A 264 17.67 4.51 31.73
N TRP A 265 16.51 4.08 31.24
CA TRP A 265 15.48 3.37 31.99
C TRP A 265 15.91 1.97 32.46
N ALA A 266 16.86 1.33 31.77
CA ALA A 266 17.44 0.05 32.14
C ALA A 266 18.71 0.21 33.00
N VAL A 267 19.55 1.21 32.69
CA VAL A 267 20.83 1.45 33.38
C VAL A 267 20.63 1.74 34.86
N ILE A 268 19.65 2.59 35.22
CA ILE A 268 19.42 3.00 36.62
C ILE A 268 19.05 1.79 37.50
N PRO A 269 18.03 0.96 37.17
CA PRO A 269 17.71 -0.23 37.95
C PRO A 269 18.85 -1.25 38.03
N VAL A 270 19.58 -1.47 36.94
CA VAL A 270 20.73 -2.40 36.91
C VAL A 270 21.82 -1.95 37.88
N PHE A 271 22.15 -0.66 37.88
CA PHE A 271 23.16 -0.11 38.78
C PHE A 271 22.77 -0.29 40.25
N LEU A 272 21.52 0.03 40.61
CA LEU A 272 21.01 -0.18 41.96
C LEU A 272 20.99 -1.66 42.35
N ALA A 273 20.63 -2.56 41.42
CA ALA A 273 20.65 -3.99 41.66
C ALA A 273 22.08 -4.53 41.86
N MET A 274 23.07 -4.04 41.11
CA MET A 274 24.49 -4.39 41.30
C MET A 274 24.99 -3.97 42.69
N LEU A 275 24.71 -2.73 43.11
CA LEU A 275 25.05 -2.26 44.45
C LEU A 275 24.36 -3.11 45.53
N GLY A 276 23.08 -3.43 45.33
CA GLY A 276 22.32 -4.32 46.19
C GLY A 276 22.96 -5.70 46.31
N ILE A 277 23.33 -6.33 45.20
CA ILE A 277 24.01 -7.64 45.18
C ILE A 277 25.33 -7.58 45.94
N ILE A 278 26.18 -6.58 45.69
CA ILE A 278 27.46 -6.42 46.38
C ILE A 278 27.25 -6.27 47.89
N ALA A 279 26.30 -5.42 48.30
CA ALA A 279 25.95 -5.25 49.71
C ALA A 279 25.42 -6.56 50.32
N THR A 280 24.57 -7.30 49.60
CA THR A 280 23.99 -8.56 50.10
C THR A 280 25.07 -9.63 50.26
N ILE A 281 26.00 -9.75 49.31
CA ILE A 281 27.15 -10.67 49.37
C ILE A 281 28.07 -10.28 50.54
N PHE A 282 28.35 -9.00 50.73
CA PHE A 282 29.16 -8.51 51.85
C PHE A 282 28.54 -8.87 53.22
N VAL A 283 27.23 -8.64 53.37
CA VAL A 283 26.49 -9.01 54.59
C VAL A 283 26.48 -10.54 54.76
N MET A 284 26.21 -11.29 53.70
CA MET A 284 26.24 -12.76 53.72
C MET A 284 27.61 -13.29 54.17
N ALA A 285 28.71 -12.79 53.58
CA ALA A 285 30.07 -13.19 53.92
C ALA A 285 30.40 -12.85 55.38
N THR A 286 29.94 -11.71 55.88
CA THR A 286 30.09 -11.32 57.29
C THR A 286 29.34 -12.28 58.22
N PHE A 287 28.09 -12.63 57.90
CA PHE A 287 27.30 -13.60 58.66
C PHE A 287 27.97 -14.98 58.68
N ILE A 288 28.53 -15.44 57.57
CA ILE A 288 29.25 -16.72 57.47
C ILE A 288 30.55 -16.67 58.30
N ARG A 289 31.32 -15.58 58.21
CA ARG A 289 32.61 -15.44 58.91
C ARG A 289 32.47 -15.37 60.43
N TYR A 290 31.37 -14.78 60.92
CA TYR A 290 31.07 -14.59 62.34
C TYR A 290 29.90 -15.48 62.82
N ASN A 291 29.67 -16.60 62.14
CA ASN A 291 28.54 -17.50 62.36
C ASN A 291 28.45 -18.06 63.79
N ASP A 292 29.59 -18.15 64.50
CA ASP A 292 29.67 -18.69 65.87
C ASP A 292 29.54 -17.62 66.97
N THR A 293 29.41 -16.34 66.60
CA THR A 293 29.17 -15.29 67.59
C THR A 293 27.79 -15.47 68.25
N PRO A 294 27.68 -15.20 69.58
CA PRO A 294 26.42 -15.41 70.31
C PRO A 294 25.26 -14.56 69.77
N ILE A 295 25.58 -13.41 69.17
CA ILE A 295 24.61 -12.50 68.53
C ILE A 295 23.96 -13.14 67.30
N VAL A 296 24.77 -13.68 66.38
CA VAL A 296 24.27 -14.33 65.15
C VAL A 296 23.48 -15.59 65.50
N ARG A 297 23.95 -16.37 66.49
CA ARG A 297 23.26 -17.57 66.97
C ARG A 297 21.90 -17.28 67.61
N ALA A 298 21.78 -16.18 68.36
CA ALA A 298 20.52 -15.78 68.99
C ALA A 298 19.44 -15.37 67.97
N SER A 299 19.82 -14.61 66.93
CA SER A 299 18.94 -14.12 65.86
C SER A 299 18.32 -15.24 65.00
N GLY A 300 18.91 -16.44 65.01
CA GLY A 300 18.45 -17.59 64.23
C GLY A 300 19.13 -17.67 62.87
N ARG A 301 20.35 -18.22 62.87
CA ARG A 301 21.30 -18.29 61.75
C ARG A 301 20.66 -18.77 60.45
N GLU A 302 19.97 -19.90 60.51
CA GLU A 302 19.31 -20.53 59.36
C GLU A 302 18.30 -19.59 58.68
N LEU A 303 17.44 -18.94 59.47
CA LEU A 303 16.43 -18.02 58.93
C LEU A 303 17.04 -16.74 58.37
N SER A 304 18.15 -16.26 58.94
CA SER A 304 18.92 -15.13 58.40
C SER A 304 19.52 -15.47 57.04
N TYR A 305 20.05 -16.69 56.85
CA TYR A 305 20.57 -17.13 55.54
C TYR A 305 19.45 -17.26 54.50
N VAL A 306 18.30 -17.80 54.87
CA VAL A 306 17.13 -17.88 53.98
C VAL A 306 16.66 -16.47 53.57
N LEU A 307 16.57 -15.53 54.53
CA LEU A 307 16.22 -14.14 54.26
C LEU A 307 17.20 -13.47 53.28
N LEU A 308 18.51 -13.58 53.53
CA LEU A 308 19.53 -13.00 52.65
C LEU A 308 19.52 -13.62 51.25
N THR A 309 19.20 -14.91 51.15
CA THR A 309 19.03 -15.59 49.85
C THR A 309 17.82 -15.04 49.10
N GLY A 310 16.70 -14.79 49.77
CA GLY A 310 15.53 -14.15 49.19
C GLY A 310 15.83 -12.74 48.66
N ILE A 311 16.52 -11.92 49.46
CA ILE A 311 16.94 -10.56 49.07
C ILE A 311 17.87 -10.60 47.86
N PHE A 312 18.84 -11.52 47.85
CA PHE A 312 19.73 -11.71 46.70
C PHE A 312 18.94 -12.03 45.43
N LEU A 313 17.97 -12.95 45.48
CA LEU A 313 17.10 -13.28 44.35
C LEU A 313 16.24 -12.09 43.89
N CYS A 314 15.78 -11.24 44.81
CA CYS A 314 15.06 -10.00 44.50
C CYS A 314 15.92 -8.96 43.75
N TYR A 315 17.25 -8.98 43.88
CA TYR A 315 18.12 -8.15 43.03
C TYR A 315 18.45 -8.83 41.69
N ILE A 316 18.55 -10.16 41.67
CA ILE A 316 18.81 -10.93 40.43
C ILE A 316 17.64 -10.81 39.43
N ILE A 317 16.39 -10.81 39.89
CA ILE A 317 15.22 -10.66 39.01
C ILE A 317 15.25 -9.38 38.17
N THR A 318 15.91 -8.31 38.63
CA THR A 318 16.07 -7.06 37.86
C THR A 318 16.78 -7.31 36.52
N PHE A 319 17.82 -8.16 36.50
CA PHE A 319 18.54 -8.52 35.28
C PHE A 319 17.66 -9.36 34.34
N LEU A 320 16.91 -10.30 34.91
CA LEU A 320 15.98 -11.13 34.12
C LEU A 320 14.91 -10.28 33.46
N MET A 321 14.39 -9.26 34.15
CA MET A 321 13.39 -8.32 33.62
C MET A 321 13.89 -7.44 32.47
N ILE A 322 15.21 -7.19 32.41
CA ILE A 322 15.82 -6.38 31.35
C ILE A 322 16.37 -7.23 30.21
N ALA A 323 16.75 -8.48 30.49
CA ALA A 323 17.23 -9.41 29.48
C ALA A 323 16.24 -9.57 28.32
N LYS A 324 16.75 -9.83 27.11
CA LYS A 324 15.91 -10.06 25.94
C LYS A 324 14.92 -11.21 26.25
N PRO A 325 13.60 -11.00 26.06
CA PRO A 325 12.62 -12.07 26.24
C PRO A 325 12.94 -13.24 25.31
N ASP A 326 13.05 -14.40 25.93
CA ASP A 326 13.28 -15.70 25.32
C ASP A 326 12.55 -16.74 26.19
N VAL A 327 12.26 -17.93 25.67
CA VAL A 327 11.53 -18.97 26.41
C VAL A 327 12.20 -19.27 27.75
N GLY A 328 13.54 -19.34 27.79
CA GLY A 328 14.29 -19.54 29.03
C GLY A 328 14.16 -18.36 29.99
N VAL A 329 14.34 -17.13 29.49
CA VAL A 329 14.24 -15.90 30.29
C VAL A 329 12.82 -15.73 30.85
N CYS A 330 11.79 -15.98 30.06
CA CYS A 330 10.39 -15.90 30.47
C CYS A 330 10.06 -16.95 31.54
N SER A 331 10.60 -18.15 31.43
CA SER A 331 10.50 -19.19 32.47
C SER A 331 11.10 -18.70 33.79
N PHE A 332 12.33 -18.19 33.76
CA PHE A 332 12.99 -17.68 34.96
C PHE A 332 12.29 -16.44 35.54
N ARG A 333 11.79 -15.52 34.71
CA ARG A 333 10.97 -14.38 35.16
C ARG A 333 9.75 -14.86 35.93
N ARG A 334 8.98 -15.81 35.38
CA ARG A 334 7.78 -16.35 36.02
C ARG A 334 8.08 -17.03 37.36
N ILE A 335 9.22 -17.73 37.48
CA ILE A 335 9.65 -18.36 38.74
C ILE A 335 10.07 -17.30 39.77
N PHE A 336 11.00 -16.42 39.40
CA PHE A 336 11.65 -15.54 40.37
C PHE A 336 10.85 -14.27 40.70
N LEU A 337 9.85 -13.88 39.89
CA LEU A 337 9.01 -12.70 40.12
C LEU A 337 8.37 -12.71 41.51
N GLY A 338 7.75 -13.83 41.92
CA GLY A 338 7.13 -13.98 43.24
C GLY A 338 8.03 -14.67 44.26
N LEU A 339 8.92 -15.57 43.81
CA LEU A 339 9.66 -16.46 44.70
C LEU A 339 10.65 -15.72 45.62
N GLY A 340 11.38 -14.73 45.12
CA GLY A 340 12.33 -13.96 45.95
C GLY A 340 11.64 -13.23 47.11
N MET A 341 10.50 -12.59 46.81
CA MET A 341 9.68 -11.89 47.80
C MET A 341 9.05 -12.89 48.79
N CYS A 342 8.54 -14.02 48.29
CA CYS A 342 8.00 -15.09 49.12
C CYS A 342 9.05 -15.64 50.10
N ILE A 343 10.26 -15.94 49.65
CA ILE A 343 11.35 -16.43 50.51
C ILE A 343 11.66 -15.41 51.61
N SER A 344 11.79 -14.13 51.24
CA SER A 344 12.10 -13.05 52.18
C SER A 344 11.00 -12.88 53.24
N TYR A 345 9.73 -12.81 52.82
CA TYR A 345 8.61 -12.63 53.74
C TYR A 345 8.30 -13.89 54.56
N ALA A 346 8.48 -15.09 54.02
CA ALA A 346 8.32 -16.32 54.79
C ALA A 346 9.37 -16.43 55.92
N ALA A 347 10.62 -16.04 55.65
CA ALA A 347 11.67 -16.01 56.66
C ALA A 347 11.39 -14.95 57.74
N LEU A 348 11.00 -13.73 57.34
CA LEU A 348 10.62 -12.66 58.26
C LEU A 348 9.40 -13.05 59.11
N LEU A 349 8.37 -13.61 58.49
CA LEU A 349 7.18 -14.09 59.20
C LEU A 349 7.54 -15.14 60.24
N THR A 350 8.39 -16.11 59.87
CA THR A 350 8.83 -17.16 60.79
C THR A 350 9.66 -16.59 61.95
N LYS A 351 10.57 -15.65 61.68
CA LYS A 351 11.33 -14.93 62.72
C LYS A 351 10.41 -14.15 63.66
N THR A 352 9.46 -13.40 63.13
CA THR A 352 8.54 -12.57 63.91
C THR A 352 7.56 -13.43 64.71
N ASN A 353 7.09 -14.54 64.14
CA ASN A 353 6.26 -15.52 64.82
C ASN A 353 7.01 -16.19 65.98
N ARG A 354 8.28 -16.56 65.80
CA ARG A 354 9.14 -17.07 66.88
C ARG A 354 9.21 -16.08 68.04
N ILE A 355 9.48 -14.80 67.77
CA ILE A 355 9.53 -13.74 68.79
C ILE A 355 8.18 -13.67 69.51
N TYR A 356 7.08 -13.55 68.76
CA TYR A 356 5.73 -13.50 69.33
C TYR A 356 5.45 -14.68 70.28
N ARG A 357 5.77 -15.91 69.88
CA ARG A 357 5.53 -17.11 70.69
C ARG A 357 6.36 -17.15 71.96
N ILE A 358 7.62 -16.69 71.93
CA ILE A 358 8.48 -16.59 73.12
C ILE A 358 7.88 -15.62 74.13
N PHE A 359 7.45 -14.42 73.70
CA PHE A 359 6.91 -13.41 74.61
C PHE A 359 5.50 -13.73 75.09
N GLU A 360 4.64 -14.26 74.22
CA GLU A 360 3.25 -14.58 74.58
C GLU A 360 3.17 -15.78 75.53
N GLN A 361 4.02 -16.79 75.34
CA GLN A 361 4.08 -17.91 76.27
C GLN A 361 4.85 -17.58 77.54
N GLY A 362 5.89 -16.74 77.46
CA GLY A 362 6.58 -16.22 78.64
C GLY A 362 5.67 -15.44 79.59
N LYS A 363 4.55 -14.86 79.10
CA LYS A 363 3.50 -14.25 79.95
C LYS A 363 2.60 -15.27 80.65
N LYS A 364 2.47 -16.50 80.13
CA LYS A 364 1.52 -17.52 80.60
C LYS A 364 2.17 -18.68 81.35
N SER A 365 3.43 -19.03 81.07
CA SER A 365 4.16 -20.14 81.67
C SER A 365 5.67 -19.98 81.50
N VAL A 366 6.45 -20.56 82.42
CA VAL A 366 7.93 -20.62 82.35
C VAL A 366 8.40 -21.77 81.42
N THR A 367 7.47 -22.58 80.91
CA THR A 367 7.79 -23.73 80.03
C THR A 367 8.15 -23.26 78.62
N ALA A 368 9.20 -23.84 78.03
CA ALA A 368 9.61 -23.52 76.67
C ALA A 368 8.51 -23.85 75.64
N PRO A 369 8.18 -22.91 74.73
CA PRO A 369 7.25 -23.17 73.63
C PRO A 369 7.58 -24.39 72.76
N ARG A 370 6.55 -25.13 72.34
CA ARG A 370 6.66 -26.12 71.23
C ARG A 370 7.17 -25.42 69.96
N LEU A 371 7.77 -26.05 68.95
CA LEU A 371 8.24 -25.38 67.70
C LEU A 371 9.28 -24.23 67.83
N ILE A 372 10.15 -24.22 68.85
CA ILE A 372 11.32 -23.31 68.87
C ILE A 372 12.52 -23.89 68.12
N SER A 373 12.53 -25.19 67.84
CA SER A 373 13.67 -25.84 67.20
C SER A 373 13.98 -25.22 65.84
N PRO A 374 15.26 -24.93 65.51
CA PRO A 374 15.66 -24.44 64.19
C PRO A 374 15.15 -25.30 63.04
N THR A 375 15.10 -26.62 63.22
CA THR A 375 14.56 -27.57 62.24
C THR A 375 13.07 -27.37 61.98
N SER A 376 12.28 -27.14 63.04
CA SER A 376 10.85 -26.87 62.92
C SER A 376 10.56 -25.51 62.29
N GLN A 377 11.41 -24.50 62.51
CA GLN A 377 11.29 -23.19 61.89
C GLN A 377 11.58 -23.25 60.39
N LEU A 378 12.67 -23.94 60.01
CA LEU A 378 13.01 -24.14 58.61
C LEU A 378 11.93 -24.94 57.88
N ALA A 379 11.34 -25.94 58.54
CA ALA A 379 10.20 -26.69 57.98
C ALA A 379 8.98 -25.78 57.72
N ILE A 380 8.61 -24.89 58.65
CA ILE A 380 7.51 -23.93 58.45
C ILE A 380 7.82 -22.99 57.28
N THR A 381 9.02 -22.41 57.27
CA THR A 381 9.44 -21.50 56.19
C THR A 381 9.44 -22.21 54.84
N SER A 382 9.97 -23.43 54.78
CA SER A 382 9.97 -24.25 53.58
C SER A 382 8.55 -24.56 53.11
N SER A 383 7.62 -24.89 54.01
CA SER A 383 6.22 -25.15 53.65
C SER A 383 5.54 -23.92 53.03
N LEU A 384 5.79 -22.72 53.55
CA LEU A 384 5.27 -21.47 52.97
C LEU A 384 5.85 -21.22 51.57
N ILE A 385 7.15 -21.44 51.38
CA ILE A 385 7.81 -21.28 50.07
C ILE A 385 7.30 -22.33 49.07
N SER A 386 7.12 -23.58 49.52
CA SER A 386 6.61 -24.68 48.68
C SER A 386 5.21 -24.39 48.15
N PHE A 387 4.37 -23.65 48.88
CA PHE A 387 3.05 -23.24 48.40
C PHE A 387 3.16 -22.32 47.17
N GLN A 388 4.04 -21.32 47.22
CA GLN A 388 4.31 -20.44 46.08
C GLN A 388 4.90 -21.21 44.89
N LEU A 389 5.87 -22.10 45.14
CA LEU A 389 6.47 -22.93 44.10
C LEU A 389 5.44 -23.83 43.42
N LEU A 390 4.58 -24.48 44.21
CA LEU A 390 3.50 -25.31 43.68
C LEU A 390 2.58 -24.50 42.76
N GLY A 391 2.20 -23.29 43.16
CA GLY A 391 1.43 -22.38 42.31
C GLY A 391 2.12 -22.10 40.97
N VAL A 392 3.42 -21.79 40.98
CA VAL A 392 4.20 -21.56 39.74
C VAL A 392 4.27 -22.82 38.88
N PHE A 393 4.47 -24.00 39.47
CA PHE A 393 4.49 -25.27 38.73
C PHE A 393 3.15 -25.58 38.08
N ILE A 394 2.03 -25.37 38.80
CA ILE A 394 0.68 -25.52 38.23
C ILE A 394 0.52 -24.60 37.02
N TRP A 395 0.94 -23.34 37.13
CA TRP A 395 0.88 -22.39 36.01
C TRP A 395 1.74 -22.81 34.82
N PHE A 396 2.89 -23.45 35.03
CA PHE A 396 3.72 -23.97 33.92
C PHE A 396 3.04 -25.12 33.17
N VAL A 397 2.19 -25.90 33.85
CA VAL A 397 1.43 -26.98 33.21
C VAL A 397 0.22 -26.43 32.45
N VAL A 398 -0.47 -25.44 33.02
CA VAL A 398 -1.66 -24.83 32.39
C VAL A 398 -1.27 -23.95 31.21
N ASP A 399 -0.33 -23.02 31.42
CA ASP A 399 0.12 -22.03 30.44
C ASP A 399 1.64 -22.11 30.31
N PRO A 400 2.19 -22.85 29.32
CA PRO A 400 3.62 -22.97 29.15
C PRO A 400 4.27 -21.61 28.84
N PRO A 401 5.51 -21.37 29.31
CA PRO A 401 6.20 -20.10 29.08
C PRO A 401 6.53 -19.93 27.59
N ASN A 402 5.99 -18.87 26.98
CA ASN A 402 6.27 -18.49 25.60
C ASN A 402 6.57 -16.99 25.50
N THR A 403 7.08 -16.58 24.34
CA THR A 403 7.25 -15.17 23.98
C THR A 403 6.19 -14.76 22.97
N VAL A 404 5.58 -13.60 23.17
CA VAL A 404 4.58 -13.03 22.26
C VAL A 404 5.01 -11.62 21.84
N ILE A 405 4.66 -11.26 20.60
CA ILE A 405 4.86 -9.90 20.11
C ILE A 405 3.51 -9.21 20.16
N ASP A 406 3.43 -8.19 21.00
CA ASP A 406 2.26 -7.33 21.06
C ASP A 406 2.43 -6.17 20.09
N TYR A 407 1.52 -6.05 19.12
CA TYR A 407 1.52 -4.94 18.19
C TYR A 407 0.58 -3.82 18.63
N ASP A 408 -0.41 -4.07 19.49
CA ASP A 408 -1.46 -3.12 19.84
C ASP A 408 -0.98 -2.05 20.82
N GLU A 409 -0.12 -2.40 21.80
CA GLU A 409 0.42 -1.44 22.77
C GLU A 409 1.13 -0.24 22.10
N GLN A 410 1.71 -0.41 20.91
CA GLN A 410 2.42 0.64 20.17
C GLN A 410 1.97 0.78 18.71
N LYS A 411 0.72 0.42 18.42
CA LYS A 411 0.11 0.67 17.11
C LYS A 411 -0.43 2.10 17.04
N THR A 412 0.40 3.01 16.56
CA THR A 412 -0.02 4.39 16.33
C THR A 412 -0.85 4.53 15.04
N PHE A 413 -1.69 5.58 14.96
CA PHE A 413 -2.38 5.95 13.71
C PHE A 413 -1.38 6.14 12.54
N ASN A 414 -0.22 6.72 12.84
CA ASN A 414 0.88 6.83 11.88
C ASN A 414 1.61 5.48 11.74
N PRO A 415 1.59 4.82 10.57
CA PRO A 415 2.21 3.51 10.36
C PRO A 415 3.75 3.56 10.46
N TYR A 416 4.38 4.71 10.24
CA TYR A 416 5.84 4.85 10.31
C TYR A 416 6.38 4.79 11.74
N LEU A 417 5.54 5.12 12.72
CA LEU A 417 5.88 5.09 14.14
C LEU A 417 5.44 3.81 14.85
N ALA A 418 4.67 2.96 14.15
CA ALA A 418 4.20 1.68 14.65
C ALA A 418 5.37 0.76 14.99
N ARG A 419 5.29 0.14 16.17
CA ARG A 419 6.30 -0.78 16.69
C ARG A 419 5.62 -1.97 17.34
N GLY A 420 6.23 -3.15 17.23
CA GLY A 420 5.84 -4.33 18.00
C GLY A 420 6.69 -4.44 19.26
N VAL A 421 6.09 -4.75 20.40
CA VAL A 421 6.80 -4.95 21.67
C VAL A 421 6.96 -6.45 21.90
N LEU A 422 8.20 -6.93 21.95
CA LEU A 422 8.48 -8.32 22.33
C LEU A 422 8.34 -8.46 23.85
N LYS A 423 7.37 -9.26 24.31
CA LYS A 423 7.12 -9.53 25.73
C LYS A 423 7.02 -11.02 26.02
N CYS A 424 7.15 -11.36 27.30
CA CYS A 424 6.83 -12.72 27.75
C CYS A 424 5.31 -12.86 27.79
N ASP A 425 4.79 -13.97 27.28
CA ASP A 425 3.39 -14.32 27.48
C ASP A 425 3.20 -14.61 28.97
N ILE A 426 2.53 -13.75 29.70
CA ILE A 426 2.24 -13.90 31.13
C ILE A 426 0.84 -13.33 31.35
N THR A 427 -0.05 -14.13 31.90
CA THR A 427 -1.43 -13.69 32.16
C THR A 427 -1.50 -12.77 33.37
N ASP A 428 -2.39 -11.78 33.34
CA ASP A 428 -2.63 -10.89 34.49
C ASP A 428 -3.04 -11.68 35.73
N LEU A 429 -3.82 -12.75 35.56
CA LEU A 429 -4.22 -13.64 36.64
C LEU A 429 -3.00 -14.31 37.31
N GLN A 430 -2.03 -14.79 36.53
CA GLN A 430 -0.80 -15.36 37.09
C GLN A 430 -0.02 -14.32 37.92
N ILE A 431 0.10 -13.08 37.41
CA ILE A 431 0.77 -11.98 38.11
C ILE A 431 0.03 -11.65 39.42
N ILE A 432 -1.30 -11.49 39.34
CA ILE A 432 -2.15 -11.17 40.50
C ILE A 432 -2.08 -12.27 41.56
N CYS A 433 -2.15 -13.55 41.18
CA CYS A 433 -2.06 -14.65 42.13
C CYS A 433 -0.66 -14.71 42.79
N SER A 434 0.40 -14.60 42.00
CA SER A 434 1.79 -14.69 42.48
C SER A 434 2.15 -13.53 43.41
N LEU A 435 1.84 -12.29 43.03
CA LEU A 435 2.08 -11.12 43.88
C LEU A 435 1.09 -11.07 45.06
N GLY A 436 -0.14 -11.53 44.87
CA GLY A 436 -1.17 -11.60 45.90
C GLY A 436 -0.77 -12.47 47.09
N TYR A 437 -0.16 -13.63 46.86
CA TYR A 437 0.36 -14.46 47.95
C TYR A 437 1.50 -13.75 48.71
N SER A 438 2.40 -13.09 47.99
CA SER A 438 3.47 -12.30 48.60
C SER A 438 2.92 -11.15 49.47
N ILE A 439 1.86 -10.48 49.01
CA ILE A 439 1.15 -9.45 49.78
C ILE A 439 0.49 -10.05 51.03
N LEU A 440 -0.14 -11.23 50.92
CA LEU A 440 -0.75 -11.91 52.08
C LEU A 440 0.31 -12.24 53.14
N LEU A 441 1.48 -12.75 52.73
CA LEU A 441 2.60 -13.01 53.64
C LEU A 441 3.09 -11.72 54.29
N MET A 442 3.25 -10.64 53.52
CA MET A 442 3.65 -9.33 54.02
C MET A 442 2.66 -8.80 55.06
N VAL A 443 1.36 -8.77 54.75
CA VAL A 443 0.31 -8.29 55.67
C VAL A 443 0.30 -9.12 56.95
N THR A 444 0.38 -10.45 56.83
CA THR A 444 0.44 -11.35 57.98
C THR A 444 1.67 -11.05 58.85
N CYS A 445 2.83 -10.86 58.21
CA CYS A 445 4.06 -10.50 58.91
C CYS A 445 3.94 -9.14 59.61
N THR A 446 3.28 -8.16 59.00
CA THR A 446 3.01 -6.84 59.61
C THR A 446 2.11 -6.95 60.84
N VAL A 447 1.07 -7.79 60.80
CA VAL A 447 0.21 -8.06 61.98
C VAL A 447 1.02 -8.64 63.14
N TYR A 448 1.90 -9.62 62.87
CA TYR A 448 2.77 -10.18 63.91
C TYR A 448 3.83 -9.19 64.40
N ALA A 449 4.35 -8.33 63.51
CA ALA A 449 5.27 -7.25 63.88
C ALA A 449 4.60 -6.24 64.84
N ILE A 450 3.34 -5.89 64.59
CA ILE A 450 2.56 -5.03 65.50
C ILE A 450 2.38 -5.69 66.87
N LYS A 451 2.03 -6.99 66.90
CA LYS A 451 1.88 -7.75 68.15
C LYS A 451 3.18 -7.87 68.96
N THR A 452 4.33 -7.74 68.32
CA THR A 452 5.66 -7.84 68.95
C THR A 452 6.29 -6.49 69.30
N ARG A 453 5.59 -5.36 69.10
CA ARG A 453 6.07 -4.02 69.47
C ARG A 453 6.33 -3.83 70.97
N GLY A 454 5.61 -4.55 71.83
CA GLY A 454 5.72 -4.46 73.30
C GLY A 454 6.89 -5.26 73.89
N VAL A 455 7.81 -5.76 73.06
CA VAL A 455 8.98 -6.53 73.50
C VAL A 455 10.02 -5.59 74.13
N PRO A 456 10.52 -5.87 75.35
CA PRO A 456 11.52 -5.04 76.01
C PRO A 456 12.83 -4.94 75.21
N GLU A 457 13.51 -3.80 75.33
CA GLU A 457 14.66 -3.40 74.49
C GLU A 457 15.86 -4.35 74.53
N ASN A 458 15.92 -5.24 75.52
CA ASN A 458 16.93 -6.29 75.65
C ASN A 458 16.95 -7.26 74.45
N PHE A 459 15.85 -7.35 73.68
CA PHE A 459 15.78 -8.01 72.36
C PHE A 459 15.67 -6.95 71.26
N ASN A 460 16.77 -6.25 71.03
CA ASN A 460 16.92 -5.12 70.09
C ASN A 460 16.59 -5.42 68.61
N GLU A 461 16.31 -6.68 68.24
CA GLU A 461 15.98 -7.10 66.88
C GLU A 461 14.50 -6.82 66.49
N ALA A 462 13.58 -6.71 67.45
CA ALA A 462 12.13 -6.56 67.15
C ALA A 462 11.76 -5.19 66.55
N LYS A 463 12.39 -4.11 67.03
CA LYS A 463 12.18 -2.74 66.52
C LYS A 463 12.55 -2.57 65.04
N PRO A 464 13.77 -2.95 64.58
CA PRO A 464 14.13 -2.84 63.16
C PRO A 464 13.27 -3.73 62.27
N ILE A 465 12.89 -4.94 62.71
CA ILE A 465 11.93 -5.80 61.97
C ILE A 465 10.60 -5.06 61.77
N GLY A 466 10.05 -4.45 62.82
CA GLY A 466 8.82 -3.66 62.72
C GLY A 466 8.95 -2.52 61.71
N PHE A 467 10.05 -1.77 61.76
CA PHE A 467 10.33 -0.69 60.81
C PHE A 467 10.40 -1.19 59.36
N THR A 468 11.08 -2.30 59.10
CA THR A 468 11.14 -2.93 57.77
C THR A 468 9.75 -3.36 57.28
N MET A 469 8.91 -3.92 58.16
CA MET A 469 7.55 -4.30 57.78
C MET A 469 6.65 -3.10 57.45
N TYR A 470 6.76 -1.98 58.19
CA TYR A 470 5.98 -0.78 57.87
C TYR A 470 6.42 -0.11 56.58
N THR A 471 7.73 0.02 56.37
CA THR A 471 8.28 0.60 55.15
C THR A 471 7.92 -0.23 53.91
N THR A 472 8.03 -1.56 53.99
CA THR A 472 7.63 -2.45 52.87
C THR A 472 6.14 -2.37 52.55
N CYS A 473 5.25 -2.29 53.56
CA CYS A 473 3.82 -2.06 53.32
C CYS A 473 3.56 -0.77 52.54
N ILE A 474 4.22 0.34 52.90
CA ILE A 474 4.06 1.63 52.20
C ILE A 474 4.51 1.52 50.75
N VAL A 475 5.66 0.87 50.49
CA VAL A 475 6.16 0.64 49.13
C VAL A 475 5.16 -0.18 48.31
N TRP A 476 4.58 -1.23 48.87
CA TRP A 476 3.58 -2.06 48.18
C TRP A 476 2.27 -1.31 47.90
N LEU A 477 1.80 -0.49 48.83
CA LEU A 477 0.62 0.35 48.63
C LEU A 477 0.83 1.36 47.49
N ALA A 478 2.04 1.86 47.29
CA ALA A 478 2.39 2.70 46.15
C ALA A 478 2.57 1.90 44.85
N PHE A 479 3.15 0.71 44.92
CA PHE A 479 3.44 -0.13 43.75
C PHE A 479 2.17 -0.57 43.01
N ILE A 480 1.14 -1.03 43.72
CA ILE A 480 -0.11 -1.55 43.12
C ILE A 480 -0.75 -0.54 42.15
N PRO A 481 -1.09 0.70 42.56
CA PRO A 481 -1.73 1.65 41.65
C PRO A 481 -0.80 2.09 40.51
N ILE A 482 0.52 2.15 40.73
CA ILE A 482 1.47 2.50 39.67
C ILE A 482 1.54 1.39 38.62
N PHE A 483 1.60 0.13 39.03
CA PHE A 483 1.69 -1.01 38.14
C PHE A 483 0.44 -1.13 37.25
N PHE A 484 -0.75 -1.12 37.85
CA PHE A 484 -2.00 -1.21 37.07
C PHE A 484 -2.34 0.09 36.33
N GLY A 485 -1.99 1.25 36.88
CA GLY A 485 -2.24 2.55 36.25
C GLY A 485 -1.39 2.80 35.01
N THR A 486 -0.14 2.32 35.00
CA THR A 486 0.74 2.38 33.82
C THR A 486 0.29 1.41 32.73
N ALA A 487 -0.17 0.21 33.09
CA ALA A 487 -0.76 -0.75 32.15
C ALA A 487 -2.01 -0.17 31.44
N GLN A 488 -2.91 0.48 32.18
CA GLN A 488 -4.12 1.10 31.60
C GLN A 488 -3.84 2.37 30.78
N SER A 489 -2.79 3.11 31.13
CA SER A 489 -2.42 4.34 30.42
C SER A 489 -1.78 4.03 29.05
N ALA A 490 -1.10 2.89 28.90
CA ALA A 490 -0.67 2.39 27.59
C ALA A 490 -1.88 2.11 26.66
N GLU A 491 -2.99 1.61 27.21
CA GLU A 491 -4.20 1.28 26.46
C GLU A 491 -5.01 2.53 26.02
N LYS A 492 -5.04 3.59 26.84
CA LYS A 492 -5.77 4.84 26.54
C LYS A 492 -5.09 5.76 25.52
N VAL A 493 -3.77 5.65 25.34
CA VAL A 493 -3.07 6.44 24.31
C VAL A 493 -3.37 5.91 22.89
N GLY A 494 -3.82 4.66 22.74
CA GLY A 494 -4.23 4.09 21.45
C GLY A 494 -5.65 4.46 20.98
N THR A 495 -6.49 5.04 21.85
CA THR A 495 -7.91 5.31 21.54
C THR A 495 -8.26 6.79 21.31
N ASN A 496 -7.34 7.72 21.59
CA ASN A 496 -7.54 9.18 21.42
C ASN A 496 -6.49 9.83 20.50
N GLY A 497 -6.22 9.22 19.35
CA GLY A 497 -5.28 9.75 18.34
C GLY A 497 -5.86 9.72 16.94
#